data_AF-A0A8B9M9T4-F1
#
_entry.id   AF-A0A8B9M9T4-F1
#
_cell.length_a   1.000
_cell.length_b   1.000
_cell.length_c   1.000
_cell.angle_alpha   90.00
_cell.angle_beta   90.00
_cell.angle_gamma   90.00
#
_symmetry.space_group_name_H-M   'P 1'
#
loop_
_entity.id
_entity.type
_entity.pdbx_description
1 polymer ?
#
loop_
_entity_poly.entity_id
_entity_poly.type
_entity_poly.pdbx_seq_one_letter_code
_entity_poly.pdbx_strand_id
1 'polypeptide(L)'
;RLKKGRSLRFPDFLCSSQLRVPVRWRGQATAAAVTESTKPQIQPEVRKPKTGILMLNMGGPERLDDVHDFLLRLFLDRDLMTLPAQNKLAPLIAKRRTPKIQEQYSRIGGGSPIKKWTAVQGEGMVKLLDSMSPHTAPHKYYIGFRYVHPLTEEAIEEMEKDGIERAIAFTQYPQYSCSTTGSSLNAIYRYYNKKGEKPKMKWSIIDRWPTHPLLIQCFTDHIQKELNLFPPDKRKDVVILFSAHSLPMSVVNRGDPYPQEVGATVQRVMEKLNYSNPYRLVWQSKVGPMPWLGPQTDETIKGLCQRGKKNMLLVPIAFTSDHIETLYELDIEYAQVLANECGVENIRRAESLNGNPLFSKALADLVCSHIQSNEVCSRQLTLCCPLCVNPVCRETKAFFTNQQL
;
A
#
# COMPACT_ATOMS: atom_id res chain seq x y z
N ARG A 1 49.47 13.88 -31.89
CA ARG A 1 50.65 13.58 -31.05
C ARG A 1 50.83 12.07 -31.00
N LEU A 2 52.05 11.63 -31.30
CA LEU A 2 52.49 10.25 -31.53
C LEU A 2 52.99 9.58 -30.23
N LYS A 3 52.91 8.24 -30.21
CA LYS A 3 53.83 7.21 -29.65
C LYS A 3 53.60 6.58 -28.24
N LYS A 4 53.43 5.24 -28.31
CA LYS A 4 54.16 4.10 -27.68
C LYS A 4 54.04 3.91 -26.15
N GLY A 5 53.96 2.71 -25.55
CA GLY A 5 54.08 1.30 -25.99
C GLY A 5 54.87 0.46 -24.95
N ARG A 6 54.60 -0.88 -24.90
CA ARG A 6 55.26 -2.02 -24.16
C ARG A 6 54.67 -2.34 -22.78
N SER A 7 54.25 -3.55 -22.37
CA SER A 7 54.45 -5.00 -22.67
C SER A 7 55.68 -5.70 -22.07
N LEU A 8 55.44 -6.93 -21.54
CA LEU A 8 56.29 -8.11 -21.18
C LEU A 8 56.28 -8.41 -19.66
N ARG A 9 55.69 -9.52 -19.15
CA ARG A 9 55.96 -11.00 -19.20
C ARG A 9 57.03 -11.52 -18.21
N PHE A 10 56.64 -12.61 -17.52
CA PHE A 10 57.30 -13.49 -16.53
C PHE A 10 58.71 -14.02 -16.91
N PRO A 11 59.45 -14.63 -15.94
CA PRO A 11 59.54 -16.10 -15.92
C PRO A 11 59.70 -16.79 -14.53
N ASP A 12 59.40 -18.10 -14.51
CA ASP A 12 59.69 -19.12 -13.48
C ASP A 12 61.17 -19.52 -13.38
N PHE A 13 61.59 -20.11 -12.25
CA PHE A 13 62.77 -20.99 -12.17
C PHE A 13 62.61 -22.12 -11.12
N LEU A 14 63.02 -23.33 -11.53
CA LEU A 14 63.09 -24.62 -10.83
C LEU A 14 64.50 -24.92 -10.25
N CYS A 15 64.58 -25.82 -9.24
CA CYS A 15 65.67 -26.78 -8.84
C CYS A 15 66.04 -26.72 -7.34
N SER A 16 66.54 -27.74 -6.64
CA SER A 16 66.65 -29.20 -6.81
C SER A 16 67.29 -29.79 -5.52
N SER A 17 66.90 -31.03 -5.18
CA SER A 17 67.72 -32.14 -4.61
C SER A 17 68.49 -32.07 -3.26
N GLN A 18 68.11 -33.04 -2.40
CA GLN A 18 68.94 -34.04 -1.68
C GLN A 18 69.80 -33.66 -0.45
N LEU A 19 69.53 -34.31 0.70
CA LEU A 19 70.36 -35.43 1.24
C LEU A 19 69.75 -36.04 2.52
N ARG A 20 69.96 -37.37 2.66
CA ARG A 20 69.48 -38.29 3.71
C ARG A 20 70.43 -38.31 4.93
N VAL A 21 69.95 -38.79 6.09
CA VAL A 21 70.46 -39.97 6.87
C VAL A 21 69.68 -40.06 8.21
N PRO A 22 69.45 -41.29 8.77
CA PRO A 22 68.32 -41.60 9.63
C PRO A 22 68.69 -41.84 11.10
N VAL A 23 67.71 -41.74 12.00
CA VAL A 23 67.77 -42.43 13.30
C VAL A 23 66.45 -43.19 13.51
N ARG A 24 66.57 -44.51 13.50
CA ARG A 24 65.56 -45.50 13.89
C ARG A 24 65.46 -45.49 15.41
N TRP A 25 64.26 -45.40 15.98
CA TRP A 25 63.88 -46.18 17.17
C TRP A 25 62.38 -46.50 17.11
N ARG A 26 62.08 -47.80 17.30
CA ARG A 26 60.74 -48.36 17.40
C ARG A 26 60.09 -47.93 18.72
N GLY A 27 58.80 -47.62 18.67
CA GLY A 27 57.93 -47.57 19.85
C GLY A 27 56.48 -47.60 19.39
N GLN A 28 55.76 -48.67 19.73
CA GLN A 28 54.33 -48.82 19.47
C GLN A 28 53.55 -47.68 20.14
N ALA A 29 52.64 -47.05 19.41
CA ALA A 29 51.63 -46.18 19.98
C ALA A 29 50.30 -46.43 19.26
N THR A 30 49.34 -46.87 20.07
CA THR A 30 47.92 -47.12 19.79
C THR A 30 47.25 -45.92 19.12
N ALA A 31 46.50 -46.16 18.04
CA ALA A 31 45.62 -45.18 17.44
C ALA A 31 44.48 -44.83 18.40
N ALA A 32 44.51 -43.63 18.98
CA ALA A 32 43.36 -43.00 19.58
C ALA A 32 42.66 -42.17 18.50
N ALA A 33 41.56 -42.69 17.96
CA ALA A 33 40.66 -41.92 17.12
C ALA A 33 39.94 -40.89 18.01
N VAL A 34 40.27 -39.61 17.82
CA VAL A 34 39.50 -38.50 18.39
C VAL A 34 38.22 -38.41 17.57
N THR A 35 37.10 -38.87 18.15
CA THR A 35 35.77 -38.65 17.60
C THR A 35 35.38 -37.19 17.82
N GLU A 36 35.54 -36.37 16.78
CA GLU A 36 34.88 -35.07 16.70
C GLU A 36 33.36 -35.29 16.69
N SER A 37 32.73 -34.94 17.81
CA SER A 37 31.28 -34.84 17.92
C SER A 37 30.81 -33.68 17.03
N THR A 38 30.34 -34.02 15.83
CA THR A 38 29.55 -33.13 14.99
C THR A 38 28.23 -32.84 15.71
N LYS A 39 28.12 -31.67 16.34
CA LYS A 39 26.82 -31.12 16.76
C LYS A 39 25.92 -31.06 15.52
N PRO A 40 24.68 -31.56 15.58
CA PRO A 40 23.76 -31.40 14.47
C PRO A 40 23.54 -29.90 14.25
N GLN A 41 23.85 -29.42 13.05
CA GLN A 41 23.35 -28.13 12.61
C GLN A 41 21.82 -28.26 12.56
N ILE A 42 21.15 -27.65 13.53
CA ILE A 42 19.69 -27.52 13.55
C ILE A 42 19.34 -26.70 12.30
N GLN A 43 18.85 -27.36 11.26
CA GLN A 43 18.16 -26.67 10.19
C GLN A 43 17.02 -25.88 10.84
N PRO A 44 16.86 -24.58 10.58
CA PRO A 44 15.75 -23.83 11.15
C PRO A 44 14.47 -24.53 10.72
N GLU A 45 13.78 -25.13 11.68
CA GLU A 45 12.49 -25.77 11.49
C GLU A 45 11.59 -24.71 10.85
N VAL A 46 11.14 -24.94 9.61
CA VAL A 46 10.27 -24.00 8.89
C VAL A 46 8.93 -24.00 9.62
N ARG A 47 8.81 -23.14 10.62
CA ARG A 47 7.58 -22.98 11.40
C ARG A 47 6.50 -22.45 10.46
N LYS A 48 5.37 -23.15 10.43
CA LYS A 48 4.18 -22.67 9.69
C LYS A 48 3.76 -21.29 10.21
N PRO A 49 3.30 -20.39 9.33
CA PRO A 49 2.81 -19.08 9.77
C PRO A 49 1.62 -19.25 10.71
N LYS A 50 1.67 -18.57 11.85
CA LYS A 50 0.60 -18.61 12.85
C LYS A 50 -0.45 -17.53 12.60
N THR A 51 0.01 -16.33 12.24
CA THR A 51 -0.85 -15.16 12.01
C THR A 51 -0.66 -14.63 10.61
N GLY A 52 -1.73 -14.63 9.82
CA GLY A 52 -1.76 -14.04 8.48
C GLY A 52 -2.32 -12.62 8.50
N ILE A 53 -1.66 -11.69 7.83
CA ILE A 53 -2.10 -10.31 7.65
C ILE A 53 -2.48 -10.11 6.18
N LEU A 54 -3.78 -10.06 5.89
CA LEU A 54 -4.30 -9.80 4.56
C LEU A 54 -4.35 -8.30 4.30
N MET A 55 -3.39 -7.79 3.54
CA MET A 55 -3.27 -6.39 3.14
C MET A 55 -4.23 -6.09 1.99
N LEU A 56 -5.36 -5.44 2.30
CA LEU A 56 -6.45 -5.18 1.36
C LEU A 56 -6.28 -3.83 0.65
N ASN A 57 -6.29 -3.84 -0.68
CA ASN A 57 -6.33 -2.63 -1.50
C ASN A 57 -7.04 -2.93 -2.83
N MET A 58 -7.42 -1.93 -3.61
CA MET A 58 -7.97 -2.14 -4.94
C MET A 58 -6.96 -2.78 -5.91
N GLY A 59 -5.67 -2.47 -5.69
CA GLY A 59 -4.58 -2.86 -6.58
C GLY A 59 -4.52 -1.98 -7.83
N GLY A 60 -3.69 -2.37 -8.78
CA GLY A 60 -3.54 -1.67 -10.06
C GLY A 60 -2.81 -2.55 -11.08
N PRO A 61 -3.05 -2.34 -12.38
CA PRO A 61 -2.44 -3.15 -13.44
C PRO A 61 -0.91 -3.01 -13.41
N GLU A 62 -0.18 -4.13 -13.30
CA GLU A 62 1.28 -4.14 -13.28
C GLU A 62 1.86 -3.83 -14.66
N ARG A 63 1.12 -4.19 -15.71
CA ARG A 63 1.46 -3.98 -17.12
C ARG A 63 0.28 -3.36 -17.86
N LEU A 64 0.56 -2.73 -19.00
CA LEU A 64 -0.47 -2.16 -19.87
C LEU A 64 -1.52 -3.20 -20.32
N ASP A 65 -1.12 -4.46 -20.50
CA ASP A 65 -2.02 -5.53 -20.91
C ASP A 65 -3.05 -5.90 -19.82
N ASP A 66 -2.71 -5.65 -18.54
CA ASP A 66 -3.59 -5.95 -17.40
C ASP A 66 -4.72 -4.92 -17.23
N VAL A 67 -4.64 -3.78 -17.94
CA VAL A 67 -5.58 -2.66 -17.80
C VAL A 67 -7.03 -3.08 -18.11
N HIS A 68 -7.23 -3.89 -19.14
CA HIS A 68 -8.58 -4.34 -19.51
C HIS A 68 -9.24 -5.12 -18.36
N ASP A 69 -8.53 -6.10 -17.81
CA ASP A 69 -9.08 -6.98 -16.79
C ASP A 69 -9.24 -6.27 -15.44
N PHE A 70 -8.34 -5.33 -15.14
CA PHE A 70 -8.50 -4.39 -14.03
C PHE A 70 -9.82 -3.61 -14.14
N LEU A 71 -10.05 -2.95 -15.28
CA LEU A 71 -11.27 -2.16 -15.50
C LEU A 71 -12.51 -3.05 -15.52
N LEU A 72 -12.42 -4.25 -16.10
CA LEU A 72 -13.52 -5.20 -16.14
C LEU A 72 -13.99 -5.57 -14.73
N ARG A 73 -13.07 -5.97 -13.84
CA ARG A 73 -13.39 -6.30 -12.45
C ARG A 73 -13.92 -5.10 -11.68
N LEU A 74 -13.35 -3.91 -11.91
CA LEU A 74 -13.81 -2.66 -11.30
C LEU A 74 -15.27 -2.33 -11.69
N PHE A 75 -15.62 -2.38 -12.98
CA PHE A 75 -16.98 -2.08 -13.42
C PHE A 75 -18.00 -3.19 -13.10
N LEU A 76 -17.55 -4.43 -12.87
CA LEU A 76 -18.39 -5.53 -12.40
C LEU A 76 -18.70 -5.46 -10.89
N ASP A 77 -17.96 -4.63 -10.15
CA ASP A 77 -18.11 -4.53 -8.70
C ASP A 77 -19.37 -3.75 -8.30
N ARG A 78 -20.38 -4.49 -7.84
CA ARG A 78 -21.65 -3.95 -7.32
C ARG A 78 -21.51 -3.27 -5.96
N ASP A 79 -20.42 -3.52 -5.24
CA ASP A 79 -20.13 -2.86 -3.96
C ASP A 79 -19.53 -1.45 -4.19
N LEU A 80 -18.89 -1.23 -5.36
CA LEU A 80 -18.38 0.08 -5.82
C LEU A 80 -19.46 0.90 -6.54
N MET A 81 -20.12 0.33 -7.55
CA MET A 81 -21.14 1.02 -8.33
C MET A 81 -22.21 0.06 -8.88
N THR A 82 -23.43 0.55 -9.04
CA THR A 82 -24.55 -0.21 -9.60
C THR A 82 -24.93 0.32 -10.96
N LEU A 83 -24.79 -0.51 -12.01
CA LEU A 83 -25.15 -0.16 -13.39
C LEU A 83 -26.34 -1.01 -13.89
N PRO A 84 -27.23 -0.47 -14.74
CA PRO A 84 -28.23 -1.29 -15.44
C PRO A 84 -27.55 -2.40 -16.24
N ALA A 85 -28.06 -3.64 -16.17
CA ALA A 85 -27.47 -4.79 -16.88
C ALA A 85 -25.93 -4.88 -16.74
N GLN A 86 -25.41 -4.68 -15.52
CA GLN A 86 -23.97 -4.52 -15.23
C GLN A 86 -23.07 -5.60 -15.87
N ASN A 87 -23.52 -6.85 -15.92
CA ASN A 87 -22.75 -7.95 -16.53
C ASN A 87 -22.53 -7.78 -18.05
N LYS A 88 -23.35 -6.96 -18.73
CA LYS A 88 -23.21 -6.60 -20.15
C LYS A 88 -22.55 -5.24 -20.35
N LEU A 89 -22.91 -4.25 -19.52
CA LEU A 89 -22.34 -2.91 -19.63
C LEU A 89 -20.89 -2.83 -19.15
N ALA A 90 -20.52 -3.54 -18.09
CA ALA A 90 -19.16 -3.49 -17.54
C ALA A 90 -18.09 -3.93 -18.56
N PRO A 91 -18.22 -5.06 -19.28
CA PRO A 91 -17.28 -5.42 -20.35
C PRO A 91 -17.18 -4.38 -21.47
N LEU A 92 -18.32 -3.80 -21.87
CA LEU A 92 -18.35 -2.76 -22.90
C LEU A 92 -17.61 -1.49 -22.47
N ILE A 93 -17.86 -1.03 -21.24
CA ILE A 93 -17.22 0.16 -20.67
C ILE A 93 -15.73 -0.09 -20.48
N ALA A 94 -15.34 -1.27 -19.95
CA ALA A 94 -13.94 -1.66 -19.77
C ALA A 94 -13.19 -1.62 -21.11
N LYS A 95 -13.70 -2.30 -22.14
CA LYS A 95 -13.12 -2.29 -23.49
C LYS A 95 -12.99 -0.88 -24.07
N ARG A 96 -14.04 -0.04 -23.92
CA ARG A 96 -14.03 1.34 -24.42
C ARG A 96 -13.02 2.24 -23.69
N ARG A 97 -12.87 2.08 -22.38
CA ARG A 97 -11.97 2.93 -21.57
C ARG A 97 -10.51 2.44 -21.58
N THR A 98 -10.27 1.17 -21.88
CA THR A 98 -8.93 0.55 -21.86
C THR A 98 -7.86 1.37 -22.59
N PRO A 99 -8.05 1.83 -23.85
CA PRO A 99 -6.98 2.55 -24.55
C PRO A 99 -6.57 3.84 -23.86
N LYS A 100 -7.54 4.60 -23.32
CA LYS A 100 -7.27 5.83 -22.58
C LYS A 100 -6.47 5.55 -21.30
N ILE A 101 -6.85 4.51 -20.55
CA ILE A 101 -6.19 4.17 -19.29
C ILE A 101 -4.79 3.58 -19.55
N GLN A 102 -4.60 2.81 -20.62
CA GLN A 102 -3.28 2.33 -21.06
C GLN A 102 -2.33 3.50 -21.37
N GLU A 103 -2.82 4.54 -22.05
CA GLU A 103 -2.01 5.74 -22.32
C GLU A 103 -1.64 6.51 -21.04
N GLN A 104 -2.50 6.51 -20.03
CA GLN A 104 -2.15 7.11 -18.74
C GLN A 104 -1.08 6.28 -18.01
N TYR A 105 -1.21 4.96 -18.00
CA TYR A 105 -0.18 4.07 -17.43
C TYR A 105 1.14 4.11 -18.20
N SER A 106 1.12 4.25 -19.54
CA SER A 106 2.34 4.33 -20.35
C SER A 106 3.18 5.55 -19.97
N ARG A 107 2.53 6.68 -19.70
CA ARG A 107 3.17 7.94 -19.29
C ARG A 107 3.82 7.94 -17.92
N ILE A 108 3.50 6.95 -17.07
CA ILE A 108 4.07 6.81 -15.72
C ILE A 108 5.02 5.62 -15.59
N GLY A 109 5.43 5.02 -16.71
CA GLY A 109 6.39 3.91 -16.74
C GLY A 109 5.81 2.54 -17.10
N GLY A 110 4.54 2.47 -17.54
CA GLY A 110 3.95 1.27 -18.14
C GLY A 110 3.10 0.39 -17.20
N GLY A 111 2.88 0.82 -15.94
CA GLY A 111 2.10 0.07 -14.96
C GLY A 111 2.06 0.73 -13.58
N SER A 112 1.24 0.17 -12.69
CA SER A 112 1.11 0.62 -11.30
C SER A 112 2.21 0.03 -10.43
N PRO A 113 2.92 0.83 -9.61
CA PRO A 113 3.93 0.33 -8.68
C PRO A 113 3.32 -0.22 -7.37
N ILE A 114 1.99 -0.25 -7.24
CA ILE A 114 1.30 -0.58 -5.98
C ILE A 114 1.69 -1.96 -5.43
N LYS A 115 1.80 -3.00 -6.26
CA LYS A 115 2.18 -4.34 -5.80
C LYS A 115 3.58 -4.36 -5.20
N LYS A 116 4.52 -3.68 -5.85
CA LYS A 116 5.90 -3.54 -5.37
C LYS A 116 5.92 -2.85 -4.00
N TRP A 117 5.21 -1.72 -3.86
CA TRP A 117 5.20 -0.98 -2.59
C TRP A 117 4.49 -1.74 -1.48
N THR A 118 3.35 -2.38 -1.75
CA THR A 118 2.66 -3.24 -0.78
C THR A 118 3.55 -4.39 -0.32
N ALA A 119 4.33 -5.01 -1.20
CA ALA A 119 5.27 -6.06 -0.83
C ALA A 119 6.38 -5.53 0.09
N VAL A 120 7.04 -4.42 -0.27
CA VAL A 120 8.07 -3.78 0.56
C VAL A 120 7.53 -3.42 1.95
N GLN A 121 6.32 -2.87 1.99
CA GLN A 121 5.64 -2.50 3.24
C GLN A 121 5.31 -3.74 4.08
N GLY A 122 4.79 -4.80 3.44
CA GLY A 122 4.45 -6.08 4.07
C GLY A 122 5.66 -6.80 4.66
N GLU A 123 6.77 -6.85 3.92
CA GLU A 123 8.05 -7.40 4.38
C GLU A 123 8.57 -6.64 5.60
N GLY A 124 8.58 -5.30 5.53
CA GLY A 124 8.98 -4.45 6.64
C GLY A 124 8.09 -4.61 7.87
N MET A 125 6.78 -4.71 7.67
CA MET A 125 5.79 -4.94 8.73
C MET A 125 6.01 -6.29 9.42
N VAL A 126 6.11 -7.39 8.67
CA VAL A 126 6.30 -8.74 9.23
C VAL A 126 7.58 -8.84 10.04
N LYS A 127 8.69 -8.30 9.53
CA LYS A 127 9.98 -8.28 10.23
C LYS A 127 9.88 -7.62 11.61
N LEU A 128 9.12 -6.53 11.71
CA LEU A 128 8.89 -5.83 12.98
C LEU A 128 7.92 -6.60 13.88
N LEU A 129 6.84 -7.15 13.31
CA LEU A 129 5.82 -7.90 14.05
C LEU A 129 6.37 -9.15 14.74
N ASP A 130 7.27 -9.90 14.09
CA ASP A 130 7.89 -11.08 14.70
C ASP A 130 8.68 -10.73 15.96
N SER A 131 9.24 -9.52 16.03
CA SER A 131 9.94 -9.01 17.22
C SER A 131 8.99 -8.39 18.24
N MET A 132 7.96 -7.66 17.79
CA MET A 132 7.01 -6.95 18.65
C MET A 132 5.98 -7.88 19.31
N SER A 133 5.63 -8.98 18.64
CA SER A 133 4.58 -9.91 19.07
C SER A 133 5.02 -11.38 18.89
N PRO A 134 6.05 -11.85 19.62
CA PRO A 134 6.62 -13.18 19.41
C PRO A 134 5.65 -14.34 19.68
N HIS A 135 4.59 -14.11 20.45
CA HIS A 135 3.56 -15.11 20.78
C HIS A 135 2.56 -15.38 19.64
N THR A 136 2.46 -14.47 18.67
CA THR A 136 1.66 -14.62 17.44
C THR A 136 2.50 -14.87 16.18
N ALA A 137 3.83 -14.89 16.33
CA ALA A 137 4.77 -15.26 15.27
C ALA A 137 4.74 -16.78 14.98
N PRO A 138 5.16 -17.24 13.78
CA PRO A 138 5.60 -16.43 12.64
C PRO A 138 4.43 -15.69 11.98
N HIS A 139 4.62 -14.40 11.67
CA HIS A 139 3.66 -13.64 10.90
C HIS A 139 3.93 -13.80 9.39
N LYS A 140 2.87 -13.78 8.58
CA LYS A 140 2.99 -13.73 7.12
C LYS A 140 2.01 -12.70 6.57
N TYR A 141 2.47 -11.82 5.68
CA TYR A 141 1.57 -10.91 4.97
C TYR A 141 1.08 -11.59 3.68
N TYR A 142 -0.13 -11.24 3.27
CA TYR A 142 -0.76 -11.65 2.02
C TYR A 142 -1.31 -10.41 1.36
N ILE A 143 -1.13 -10.29 0.04
CA ILE A 143 -1.71 -9.17 -0.72
C ILE A 143 -3.08 -9.62 -1.22
N GLY A 144 -4.13 -8.89 -0.84
CA GLY A 144 -5.49 -9.12 -1.34
C GLY A 144 -5.95 -7.94 -2.15
N PHE A 145 -5.73 -7.98 -3.46
CA PHE A 145 -6.19 -6.93 -4.37
C PHE A 145 -7.61 -7.18 -4.86
N ARG A 146 -8.41 -6.11 -4.94
CA ARG A 146 -9.81 -6.22 -5.32
C ARG A 146 -10.02 -6.47 -6.83
N TYR A 147 -9.13 -5.93 -7.67
CA TYR A 147 -9.34 -5.87 -9.14
C TYR A 147 -8.18 -6.43 -9.98
N VAL A 148 -7.06 -6.82 -9.37
CA VAL A 148 -5.89 -7.42 -10.05
C VAL A 148 -5.31 -8.54 -9.20
N HIS A 149 -4.42 -9.35 -9.79
CA HIS A 149 -3.76 -10.42 -9.07
C HIS A 149 -2.64 -9.90 -8.13
N PRO A 150 -2.40 -10.53 -6.96
CA PRO A 150 -3.22 -11.58 -6.36
C PRO A 150 -4.56 -11.03 -5.86
N LEU A 151 -5.66 -11.68 -6.27
CA LEU A 151 -7.02 -11.28 -5.89
C LEU A 151 -7.29 -11.61 -4.41
N THR A 152 -8.25 -10.91 -3.81
CA THR A 152 -8.68 -11.20 -2.42
C THR A 152 -9.02 -12.67 -2.23
N GLU A 153 -9.73 -13.30 -3.18
CA GLU A 153 -10.10 -14.71 -3.12
C GLU A 153 -8.88 -15.64 -3.18
N GLU A 154 -7.90 -15.33 -4.02
CA GLU A 154 -6.66 -16.10 -4.17
C GLU A 154 -5.82 -16.04 -2.88
N ALA A 155 -5.76 -14.86 -2.26
CA ALA A 155 -5.07 -14.67 -1.00
C ALA A 155 -5.74 -15.45 0.15
N ILE A 156 -7.08 -15.46 0.22
CA ILE A 156 -7.81 -16.27 1.22
C ILE A 156 -7.52 -17.76 1.01
N GLU A 157 -7.51 -18.24 -0.24
CA GLU A 157 -7.16 -19.63 -0.55
C GLU A 157 -5.73 -20.00 -0.12
N GLU A 158 -4.76 -19.10 -0.33
CA GLU A 158 -3.39 -19.30 0.15
C GLU A 158 -3.31 -19.33 1.68
N MET A 159 -4.00 -18.40 2.35
CA MET A 159 -4.08 -18.35 3.81
C MET A 159 -4.67 -19.65 4.40
N GLU A 160 -5.72 -20.21 3.78
CA GLU A 160 -6.29 -21.49 4.21
C GLU A 160 -5.36 -22.68 3.95
N LYS A 161 -4.61 -22.68 2.83
CA LYS A 161 -3.63 -23.72 2.52
C LYS A 161 -2.45 -23.70 3.47
N ASP A 162 -2.02 -22.52 3.89
CA ASP A 162 -0.95 -22.34 4.88
C ASP A 162 -1.35 -22.79 6.28
N GLY A 163 -2.66 -22.91 6.55
CA GLY A 163 -3.19 -23.40 7.83
C GLY A 163 -2.97 -22.42 8.98
N ILE A 164 -3.04 -21.11 8.70
CA ILE A 164 -2.89 -20.07 9.72
C ILE A 164 -3.99 -20.16 10.79
N GLU A 165 -3.67 -19.83 12.03
CA GLU A 165 -4.64 -19.84 13.13
C GLU A 165 -5.50 -18.56 13.14
N ARG A 166 -4.87 -17.42 12.89
CA ARG A 166 -5.50 -16.09 12.93
C ARG A 166 -5.27 -15.34 11.61
N ALA A 167 -6.34 -14.75 11.09
CA ALA A 167 -6.36 -13.91 9.91
C ALA A 167 -6.77 -12.47 10.29
N ILE A 168 -5.97 -11.49 9.89
CA ILE A 168 -6.27 -10.06 10.07
C ILE A 168 -6.52 -9.44 8.71
N ALA A 169 -7.76 -9.07 8.42
CA ALA A 169 -8.11 -8.24 7.27
C ALA A 169 -7.65 -6.81 7.55
N PHE A 170 -6.51 -6.41 6.99
CA PHE A 170 -5.91 -5.11 7.23
C PHE A 170 -6.08 -4.23 5.99
N THR A 171 -7.05 -3.31 6.05
CA THR A 171 -7.21 -2.33 4.98
C THR A 171 -5.96 -1.45 4.83
N GLN A 172 -5.52 -1.23 3.60
CA GLN A 172 -4.43 -0.31 3.28
C GLN A 172 -4.95 1.13 3.02
N TYR A 173 -6.25 1.36 3.22
CA TYR A 173 -6.87 2.68 3.21
C TYR A 173 -6.97 3.20 4.65
N PRO A 174 -6.25 4.28 5.04
CA PRO A 174 -6.40 4.82 6.38
C PRO A 174 -7.82 5.28 6.68
N GLN A 175 -8.50 5.85 5.67
CA GLN A 175 -9.86 6.35 5.76
C GLN A 175 -10.84 5.34 5.14
N TYR A 176 -11.85 4.94 5.91
CA TYR A 176 -12.86 3.99 5.45
C TYR A 176 -13.79 4.64 4.42
N SER A 177 -13.98 3.97 3.28
CA SER A 177 -15.12 4.18 2.39
C SER A 177 -15.83 2.85 2.17
N CYS A 178 -17.16 2.87 2.00
CA CYS A 178 -17.89 1.70 1.54
C CYS A 178 -17.43 1.25 0.14
N SER A 179 -16.93 2.18 -0.68
CA SER A 179 -16.44 1.89 -2.04
C SER A 179 -15.03 1.28 -2.10
N THR A 180 -14.27 1.31 -0.99
CA THR A 180 -12.88 0.79 -0.95
C THR A 180 -12.76 -0.35 0.07
N THR A 181 -12.58 -0.03 1.36
CA THR A 181 -12.53 -1.00 2.45
C THR A 181 -13.81 -1.84 2.48
N GLY A 182 -14.98 -1.21 2.36
CA GLY A 182 -16.26 -1.92 2.36
C GLY A 182 -16.37 -2.98 1.25
N SER A 183 -15.98 -2.65 0.01
CA SER A 183 -15.94 -3.63 -1.09
C SER A 183 -14.96 -4.78 -0.82
N SER A 184 -13.80 -4.48 -0.26
CA SER A 184 -12.78 -5.49 0.08
C SER A 184 -13.26 -6.45 1.17
N LEU A 185 -13.92 -5.94 2.21
CA LEU A 185 -14.50 -6.76 3.28
C LEU A 185 -15.69 -7.58 2.78
N ASN A 186 -16.56 -6.97 1.95
CA ASN A 186 -17.66 -7.69 1.31
C ASN A 186 -17.15 -8.84 0.43
N ALA A 187 -15.99 -8.69 -0.22
CA ALA A 187 -15.37 -9.77 -1.00
C ALA A 187 -14.99 -10.98 -0.13
N ILE A 188 -14.45 -10.76 1.07
CA ILE A 188 -14.16 -11.84 2.03
C ILE A 188 -15.44 -12.59 2.43
N TYR A 189 -16.50 -11.85 2.78
CA TYR A 189 -17.80 -12.47 3.08
C TYR A 189 -18.36 -13.25 1.88
N ARG A 190 -18.35 -12.64 0.69
CA ARG A 190 -18.84 -13.28 -0.55
C ARG A 190 -18.06 -14.54 -0.90
N TYR A 191 -16.76 -14.58 -0.65
CA TYR A 191 -15.92 -15.76 -0.85
C TYR A 191 -16.47 -16.94 -0.04
N TYR A 192 -16.62 -16.78 1.28
CA TYR A 192 -17.12 -17.84 2.16
C TYR A 192 -18.57 -18.20 1.88
N ASN A 193 -19.43 -17.19 1.64
CA ASN A 193 -20.83 -17.42 1.30
C ASN A 193 -20.99 -18.19 -0.02
N LYS A 194 -20.13 -17.94 -1.02
CA LYS A 194 -20.14 -18.67 -2.30
C LYS A 194 -19.60 -20.10 -2.14
N LYS A 195 -18.57 -20.29 -1.32
CA LYS A 195 -17.98 -21.61 -1.03
C LYS A 195 -18.93 -22.49 -0.21
N GLY A 196 -19.81 -21.89 0.60
CA GLY A 196 -20.71 -22.61 1.50
C GLY A 196 -20.00 -23.21 2.72
N GLU A 197 -18.77 -22.77 2.99
CA GLU A 197 -17.92 -23.26 4.08
C GLU A 197 -17.68 -22.15 5.11
N LYS A 198 -17.49 -22.54 6.37
CA LYS A 198 -17.02 -21.61 7.42
C LYS A 198 -15.51 -21.42 7.32
N PRO A 199 -14.97 -20.27 7.73
CA PRO A 199 -13.53 -20.05 7.82
C PRO A 199 -12.84 -21.11 8.69
N LYS A 200 -11.67 -21.58 8.24
CA LYS A 200 -10.79 -22.47 9.01
C LYS A 200 -9.83 -21.73 9.95
N MET A 201 -9.90 -20.40 9.94
CA MET A 201 -9.04 -19.46 10.65
C MET A 201 -9.89 -18.37 11.30
N LYS A 202 -9.41 -17.81 12.42
CA LYS A 202 -10.12 -16.77 13.17
C LYS A 202 -9.91 -15.42 12.52
N TRP A 203 -10.98 -14.80 12.03
CA TRP A 203 -10.91 -13.49 11.39
C TRP A 203 -11.03 -12.33 12.39
N SER A 204 -10.28 -11.27 12.13
CA SER A 204 -10.47 -9.93 12.70
C SER A 204 -10.08 -8.88 11.66
N ILE A 205 -10.38 -7.61 11.92
CA ILE A 205 -10.24 -6.53 10.95
C ILE A 205 -9.61 -5.30 11.58
N ILE A 206 -8.65 -4.72 10.86
CA ILE A 206 -8.28 -3.32 11.01
C ILE A 206 -8.94 -2.60 9.84
N ASP A 207 -10.14 -2.06 10.05
CA ASP A 207 -10.98 -1.50 8.98
C ASP A 207 -10.73 -0.01 8.71
N ARG A 208 -10.07 0.69 9.63
CA ARG A 208 -9.72 2.12 9.48
C ARG A 208 -8.64 2.52 10.47
N TRP A 209 -7.89 3.56 10.13
CA TRP A 209 -6.78 4.08 10.93
C TRP A 209 -6.41 5.54 10.54
N PRO A 210 -7.39 6.46 10.40
CA PRO A 210 -7.18 7.77 9.75
C PRO A 210 -6.28 8.71 10.55
N THR A 211 -6.11 8.46 11.85
CA THR A 211 -5.36 9.36 12.75
C THR A 211 -4.24 8.67 13.49
N HIS A 212 -3.74 7.54 12.96
CA HIS A 212 -2.62 6.83 13.58
C HIS A 212 -1.39 7.75 13.71
N PRO A 213 -0.77 7.89 14.90
CA PRO A 213 0.28 8.89 15.12
C PRO A 213 1.48 8.78 14.18
N LEU A 214 1.86 7.57 13.77
CA LEU A 214 2.99 7.34 12.86
C LEU A 214 2.60 7.61 11.40
N LEU A 215 1.34 7.36 11.00
CA LEU A 215 0.82 7.82 9.71
C LEU A 215 0.92 9.35 9.60
N ILE A 216 0.43 10.05 10.63
CA ILE A 216 0.48 11.51 10.68
C ILE A 216 1.93 12.01 10.64
N GLN A 217 2.85 11.37 11.37
CA GLN A 217 4.27 11.69 11.31
C GLN A 217 4.84 11.52 9.88
N CYS A 218 4.53 10.43 9.19
CA CYS A 218 5.00 10.22 7.82
C CYS A 218 4.54 11.34 6.88
N PHE A 219 3.26 11.74 6.94
CA PHE A 219 2.76 12.86 6.15
C PHE A 219 3.45 14.17 6.52
N THR A 220 3.62 14.47 7.81
CA THR A 220 4.29 15.72 8.21
C THR A 220 5.72 15.78 7.75
N ASP A 221 6.46 14.66 7.80
CA ASP A 221 7.85 14.59 7.37
C ASP A 221 7.97 14.83 5.87
N HIS A 222 7.09 14.21 5.07
CA HIS A 222 7.08 14.38 3.61
C HIS A 222 6.67 15.80 3.21
N ILE A 223 5.70 16.40 3.90
CA ILE A 223 5.30 17.80 3.67
C ILE A 223 6.45 18.75 3.99
N GLN A 224 7.10 18.61 5.16
CA GLN A 224 8.23 19.46 5.54
C GLN A 224 9.41 19.32 4.58
N LYS A 225 9.72 18.09 4.16
CA LYS A 225 10.74 17.80 3.16
C LYS A 225 10.46 18.56 1.86
N GLU A 226 9.24 18.49 1.33
CA GLU A 226 8.89 19.22 0.10
C GLU A 226 8.83 20.75 0.28
N LEU A 227 8.30 21.24 1.40
CA LEU A 227 8.30 22.69 1.70
C LEU A 227 9.72 23.26 1.72
N ASN A 228 10.71 22.48 2.15
CA ASN A 228 12.11 22.87 2.14
C ASN A 228 12.70 23.02 0.73
N LEU A 229 12.06 22.46 -0.30
CA LEU A 229 12.46 22.60 -1.71
C LEU A 229 11.87 23.85 -2.38
N PHE A 230 10.92 24.55 -1.75
CA PHE A 230 10.47 25.85 -2.23
C PHE A 230 11.49 26.95 -1.90
N PRO A 231 11.54 28.03 -2.71
CA PRO A 231 12.36 29.21 -2.40
C PRO A 231 12.10 29.72 -0.97
N PRO A 232 13.15 30.03 -0.18
CA PRO A 232 12.97 30.42 1.23
C PRO A 232 12.04 31.60 1.44
N ASP A 233 12.02 32.56 0.51
CA ASP A 233 11.17 33.76 0.51
C ASP A 233 9.69 33.45 0.16
N LYS A 234 9.42 32.33 -0.51
CA LYS A 234 8.06 31.88 -0.88
C LYS A 234 7.49 30.83 0.05
N ARG A 235 8.33 30.13 0.82
CA ARG A 235 7.96 28.95 1.62
C ARG A 235 6.77 29.17 2.55
N LYS A 236 6.67 30.33 3.19
CA LYS A 236 5.56 30.66 4.11
C LYS A 236 4.23 30.90 3.40
N ASP A 237 4.28 31.29 2.12
CA ASP A 237 3.09 31.59 1.31
C ASP A 237 2.57 30.38 0.51
N VAL A 238 3.29 29.25 0.56
CA VAL A 238 2.88 28.00 -0.09
C VAL A 238 1.53 27.56 0.47
N VAL A 239 0.58 27.31 -0.42
CA VAL A 239 -0.73 26.73 -0.08
C VAL A 239 -0.64 25.22 -0.14
N ILE A 240 -0.95 24.54 0.96
CA ILE A 240 -1.00 23.07 1.00
C ILE A 240 -2.38 22.62 0.53
N LEU A 241 -2.42 21.85 -0.56
CA LEU A 241 -3.62 21.25 -1.12
C LEU A 241 -3.60 19.75 -0.84
N PHE A 242 -4.30 19.34 0.21
CA PHE A 242 -4.56 17.93 0.47
C PHE A 242 -5.54 17.43 -0.57
N SER A 243 -5.08 16.58 -1.48
CA SER A 243 -5.92 16.00 -2.53
C SER A 243 -6.25 14.55 -2.19
N ALA A 244 -7.54 14.28 -2.15
CA ALA A 244 -8.10 12.96 -1.90
C ALA A 244 -9.02 12.57 -3.06
N HIS A 245 -9.19 11.27 -3.33
CA HIS A 245 -10.16 10.84 -4.34
C HIS A 245 -11.56 11.31 -3.99
N SER A 246 -12.26 11.89 -4.96
CA SER A 246 -13.64 12.33 -4.77
C SER A 246 -14.61 11.14 -4.69
N LEU A 247 -15.81 11.39 -4.18
CA LEU A 247 -16.93 10.46 -4.18
C LEU A 247 -18.13 11.07 -4.89
N PRO A 248 -18.94 10.29 -5.61
CA PRO A 248 -20.24 10.75 -6.10
C PRO A 248 -21.09 11.25 -4.93
N MET A 249 -21.84 12.33 -5.12
CA MET A 249 -22.68 12.89 -4.05
C MET A 249 -23.76 11.92 -3.58
N SER A 250 -24.20 10.97 -4.41
CA SER A 250 -25.10 9.89 -3.98
C SER A 250 -24.47 8.96 -2.93
N VAL A 251 -23.15 8.74 -3.00
CA VAL A 251 -22.39 7.95 -2.01
C VAL A 251 -22.16 8.76 -0.74
N VAL A 252 -21.82 10.04 -0.86
CA VAL A 252 -21.69 10.93 0.31
C VAL A 252 -23.02 11.04 1.05
N ASN A 253 -24.11 11.33 0.34
CA ASN A 253 -25.42 11.59 0.92
C ASN A 253 -26.08 10.34 1.53
N ARG A 254 -25.66 9.12 1.15
CA ARG A 254 -26.12 7.91 1.87
C ARG A 254 -25.45 7.73 3.23
N GLY A 255 -24.43 8.53 3.53
CA GLY A 255 -23.69 8.57 4.80
C GLY A 255 -22.40 7.76 4.79
N ASP A 256 -21.64 7.83 3.70
CA ASP A 256 -20.28 7.27 3.65
C ASP A 256 -19.34 8.05 4.59
N PRO A 257 -18.56 7.38 5.47
CA PRO A 257 -17.76 8.06 6.49
C PRO A 257 -16.47 8.70 5.93
N TYR A 258 -16.08 8.36 4.70
CA TYR A 258 -14.80 8.75 4.12
C TYR A 258 -14.49 10.26 4.17
N PRO A 259 -15.42 11.17 3.80
CA PRO A 259 -15.10 12.60 3.82
C PRO A 259 -14.72 13.12 5.22
N GLN A 260 -15.37 12.60 6.26
CA GLN A 260 -15.10 12.96 7.64
C GLN A 260 -13.74 12.43 8.10
N GLU A 261 -13.42 11.18 7.76
CA GLU A 261 -12.14 10.56 8.13
C GLU A 261 -10.94 11.19 7.41
N VAL A 262 -11.11 11.59 6.14
CA VAL A 262 -10.09 12.37 5.41
C VAL A 262 -9.90 13.73 6.08
N GLY A 263 -10.99 14.42 6.42
CA GLY A 263 -10.93 15.68 7.17
C GLY A 263 -10.18 15.55 8.49
N ALA A 264 -10.42 14.45 9.23
CA ALA A 264 -9.71 14.17 10.47
C ALA A 264 -8.21 13.93 10.26
N THR A 265 -7.83 13.22 9.19
CA THR A 265 -6.41 13.00 8.83
C THR A 265 -5.72 14.34 8.55
N VAL A 266 -6.32 15.17 7.68
CA VAL A 266 -5.82 16.50 7.33
C VAL A 266 -5.63 17.37 8.57
N GLN A 267 -6.64 17.37 9.45
CA GLN A 267 -6.62 18.16 10.67
C GLN A 267 -5.44 17.76 11.57
N ARG A 268 -5.21 16.47 11.78
CA ARG A 268 -4.09 15.96 12.60
C ARG A 268 -2.72 16.25 11.99
N VAL A 269 -2.60 16.20 10.67
CA VAL A 269 -1.38 16.61 9.96
C VAL A 269 -1.11 18.10 10.19
N MET A 270 -2.11 18.97 10.02
CA MET A 270 -1.94 20.41 10.17
C MET A 270 -1.68 20.84 11.61
N GLU A 271 -2.30 20.19 12.60
CA GLU A 271 -1.98 20.36 14.02
C GLU A 271 -0.51 20.08 14.29
N LYS A 272 0.00 18.95 13.77
CA LYS A 272 1.40 18.56 13.95
C LYS A 272 2.39 19.45 13.19
N LEU A 273 1.96 20.09 12.11
CA LEU A 273 2.71 21.15 11.40
C LEU A 273 2.60 22.52 12.09
N ASN A 274 1.90 22.63 13.22
CA ASN A 274 1.62 23.90 13.91
C ASN A 274 1.01 24.96 12.98
N TYR A 275 0.20 24.53 12.01
CA TYR A 275 -0.43 25.41 11.02
C TYR A 275 0.56 26.37 10.32
N SER A 276 1.78 25.89 10.03
CA SER A 276 2.85 26.69 9.43
C SER A 276 2.48 27.35 8.08
N ASN A 277 1.48 26.79 7.38
CA ASN A 277 1.04 27.20 6.06
C ASN A 277 -0.50 27.13 5.96
N PRO A 278 -1.13 27.94 5.10
CA PRO A 278 -2.55 27.80 4.78
C PRO A 278 -2.81 26.51 4.02
N TYR A 279 -3.96 25.89 4.25
CA TYR A 279 -4.31 24.62 3.60
C TYR A 279 -5.77 24.55 3.15
N ARG A 280 -6.05 23.64 2.22
CA ARG A 280 -7.39 23.17 1.86
C ARG A 280 -7.40 21.67 1.62
N LEU A 281 -8.50 21.04 1.98
CA LEU A 281 -8.86 19.71 1.50
C LEU A 281 -9.66 19.87 0.21
N VAL A 282 -9.19 19.22 -0.85
CA VAL A 282 -9.76 19.22 -2.20
C VAL A 282 -9.91 17.79 -2.69
N TRP A 283 -10.71 17.59 -3.72
CA TRP A 283 -11.04 16.26 -4.21
C TRP A 283 -10.65 16.10 -5.68
N GLN A 284 -10.10 14.96 -6.07
CA GLN A 284 -9.63 14.69 -7.43
C GLN A 284 -10.42 13.57 -8.12
N SER A 285 -10.13 13.37 -9.40
CA SER A 285 -10.54 12.21 -10.19
C SER A 285 -12.06 12.07 -10.37
N LYS A 286 -12.79 13.19 -10.45
CA LYS A 286 -14.21 13.19 -10.85
C LYS A 286 -14.36 12.58 -12.24
N VAL A 287 -15.20 11.56 -12.34
CA VAL A 287 -15.51 10.92 -13.63
C VAL A 287 -17.00 10.96 -13.95
N GLY A 288 -17.31 11.37 -15.18
CA GLY A 288 -18.68 11.45 -15.69
C GLY A 288 -19.43 12.72 -15.29
N PRO A 289 -20.69 12.84 -15.72
CA PRO A 289 -21.46 14.10 -15.63
C PRO A 289 -22.17 14.29 -14.28
N MET A 290 -22.23 13.26 -13.44
CA MET A 290 -22.95 13.32 -12.16
C MET A 290 -22.28 14.30 -11.18
N PRO A 291 -22.98 14.76 -10.12
CA PRO A 291 -22.36 15.56 -9.06
C PRO A 291 -21.43 14.73 -8.18
N TRP A 292 -20.26 15.30 -7.86
CA TRP A 292 -19.23 14.72 -6.99
C TRP A 292 -18.88 15.69 -5.88
N LEU A 293 -18.30 15.16 -4.80
CA LEU A 293 -17.81 15.95 -3.69
C LEU A 293 -16.72 16.92 -4.16
N GLY A 294 -16.90 18.20 -3.83
CA GLY A 294 -16.02 19.29 -4.21
C GLY A 294 -15.40 20.01 -3.00
N PRO A 295 -14.52 21.00 -3.25
CA PRO A 295 -14.13 21.50 -4.57
C PRO A 295 -13.17 20.55 -5.31
N GLN A 296 -13.15 20.62 -6.64
CA GLN A 296 -12.25 19.80 -7.47
C GLN A 296 -10.81 20.33 -7.42
N THR A 297 -9.82 19.45 -7.51
CA THR A 297 -8.39 19.80 -7.37
C THR A 297 -7.92 20.70 -8.50
N ASP A 298 -8.25 20.37 -9.75
CA ASP A 298 -8.01 21.17 -10.95
C ASP A 298 -8.62 22.58 -10.86
N GLU A 299 -9.93 22.66 -10.57
CA GLU A 299 -10.65 23.92 -10.44
C GLU A 299 -10.07 24.77 -9.29
N THR A 300 -9.64 24.14 -8.20
CA THR A 300 -9.03 24.84 -7.06
C THR A 300 -7.66 25.39 -7.42
N ILE A 301 -6.80 24.62 -8.10
CA ILE A 301 -5.49 25.11 -8.57
C ILE A 301 -5.69 26.33 -9.46
N LYS A 302 -6.56 26.22 -10.48
CA LYS A 302 -6.88 27.34 -11.38
C LYS A 302 -7.42 28.56 -10.62
N GLY A 303 -8.39 28.33 -9.73
CA GLY A 303 -9.03 29.39 -8.96
C GLY A 303 -8.07 30.11 -7.99
N LEU A 304 -7.14 29.38 -7.37
CA LEU A 304 -6.12 29.95 -6.50
C LEU A 304 -5.08 30.76 -7.30
N CYS A 305 -4.65 30.26 -8.47
CA CYS A 305 -3.75 30.99 -9.36
C CYS A 305 -4.34 32.34 -9.79
N GLN A 306 -5.61 32.34 -10.21
CA GLN A 306 -6.33 33.56 -10.58
C GLN A 306 -6.46 34.57 -9.41
N ARG A 307 -6.33 34.09 -8.17
CA ARG A 307 -6.34 34.92 -6.94
C ARG A 307 -4.94 35.23 -6.43
N GLY A 308 -3.91 35.04 -7.26
CA GLY A 308 -2.53 35.40 -6.95
C GLY A 308 -1.76 34.39 -6.10
N LYS A 309 -2.35 33.24 -5.76
CA LYS A 309 -1.65 32.14 -5.07
C LYS A 309 -0.96 31.28 -6.11
N LYS A 310 0.36 31.44 -6.25
CA LYS A 310 1.16 30.80 -7.31
C LYS A 310 2.12 29.71 -6.81
N ASN A 311 2.13 29.46 -5.51
CA ASN A 311 3.00 28.48 -4.85
C ASN A 311 2.13 27.45 -4.14
N MET A 312 2.14 26.20 -4.60
CA MET A 312 1.23 25.16 -4.11
C MET A 312 1.95 23.83 -3.88
N LEU A 313 1.62 23.16 -2.78
CA LEU A 313 2.08 21.82 -2.46
C LEU A 313 0.88 20.86 -2.46
N LEU A 314 0.84 19.94 -3.43
CA LEU A 314 -0.13 18.87 -3.52
C LEU A 314 0.25 17.75 -2.54
N VAL A 315 -0.70 17.25 -1.75
CA VAL A 315 -0.47 16.16 -0.79
C VAL A 315 -1.46 15.03 -1.04
N PRO A 316 -1.02 13.84 -1.48
CA PRO A 316 -1.89 12.68 -1.63
C PRO A 316 -2.24 12.11 -0.25
N ILE A 317 -3.37 12.54 0.32
CA ILE A 317 -3.68 12.30 1.74
C ILE A 317 -4.45 10.99 2.02
N ALA A 318 -5.06 10.41 0.99
CA ALA A 318 -5.98 9.28 1.10
C ALA A 318 -5.45 7.98 0.47
N PHE A 319 -4.22 7.98 -0.04
CA PHE A 319 -3.53 6.81 -0.57
C PHE A 319 -2.06 6.83 -0.15
N THR A 320 -1.50 5.66 0.13
CA THR A 320 -0.20 5.52 0.83
C THR A 320 0.97 5.22 -0.11
N SER A 321 0.70 4.80 -1.34
CA SER A 321 1.72 4.46 -2.34
C SER A 321 1.47 5.21 -3.63
N ASP A 322 2.51 5.42 -4.43
CA ASP A 322 2.33 5.96 -5.78
C ASP A 322 1.40 5.06 -6.61
N HIS A 323 0.51 5.69 -7.34
CA HIS A 323 -0.52 5.11 -8.20
C HIS A 323 -0.81 6.10 -9.34
N ILE A 324 -1.68 5.72 -10.27
CA ILE A 324 -1.96 6.52 -11.48
C ILE A 324 -2.40 7.94 -11.13
N GLU A 325 -3.15 8.12 -10.06
CA GLU A 325 -3.71 9.41 -9.68
C GLU A 325 -2.64 10.34 -9.07
N THR A 326 -1.57 9.81 -8.50
CA THR A 326 -0.39 10.61 -8.12
C THR A 326 0.54 10.89 -9.31
N LEU A 327 0.94 9.84 -10.04
CA LEU A 327 2.01 9.94 -11.03
C LEU A 327 1.54 10.56 -12.36
N TYR A 328 0.25 10.41 -12.67
CA TYR A 328 -0.33 10.99 -13.88
C TYR A 328 -1.15 12.24 -13.54
N GLU A 329 -2.17 12.14 -12.70
CA GLU A 329 -3.07 13.29 -12.49
C GLU A 329 -2.36 14.44 -11.77
N LEU A 330 -1.73 14.18 -10.61
CA LEU A 330 -1.02 15.25 -9.90
C LEU A 330 0.24 15.72 -10.65
N ASP A 331 1.13 14.80 -11.06
CA ASP A 331 2.45 15.17 -11.59
C ASP A 331 2.45 15.63 -13.06
N ILE A 332 1.50 15.17 -13.88
CA ILE A 332 1.44 15.50 -15.32
C ILE A 332 0.26 16.43 -15.58
N GLU A 333 -0.96 15.99 -15.32
CA GLU A 333 -2.16 16.76 -15.68
C GLU A 333 -2.24 18.09 -14.91
N TYR A 334 -2.05 18.06 -13.60
CA TYR A 334 -2.12 19.29 -12.79
C TYR A 334 -0.79 20.04 -12.73
N ALA A 335 0.31 19.37 -12.39
CA ALA A 335 1.58 20.05 -12.16
C ALA A 335 2.30 20.51 -13.44
N GLN A 336 2.08 19.85 -14.59
CA GLN A 336 2.72 20.26 -15.84
C GLN A 336 1.74 21.01 -16.75
N VAL A 337 0.56 20.46 -17.02
CA VAL A 337 -0.36 21.08 -17.98
C VAL A 337 -1.06 22.28 -17.35
N LEU A 338 -1.85 22.06 -16.31
CA LEU A 338 -2.68 23.10 -15.71
C LEU A 338 -1.85 24.23 -15.08
N ALA A 339 -0.73 23.89 -14.44
CA ALA A 339 0.15 24.87 -13.82
C ALA A 339 0.75 25.86 -14.81
N ASN A 340 1.18 25.37 -15.98
CA ASN A 340 1.69 26.20 -17.07
C ASN A 340 0.59 27.10 -17.65
N GLU A 341 -0.62 26.58 -17.84
CA GLU A 341 -1.76 27.36 -18.32
C GLU A 341 -2.18 28.47 -17.35
N CYS A 342 -2.04 28.24 -16.04
CA CYS A 342 -2.51 29.15 -15.00
C CYS A 342 -1.43 30.13 -14.49
N GLY A 343 -0.18 30.02 -14.97
CA GLY A 343 0.93 30.86 -14.53
C GLY A 343 1.36 30.61 -13.08
N VAL A 344 1.32 29.34 -12.65
CA VAL A 344 1.90 28.88 -11.39
C VAL A 344 3.41 29.13 -11.38
N GLU A 345 3.95 29.63 -10.27
CA GLU A 345 5.40 29.80 -10.09
C GLU A 345 6.04 28.49 -9.63
N ASN A 346 5.47 27.86 -8.61
CA ASN A 346 5.94 26.59 -8.09
C ASN A 346 4.75 25.69 -7.71
N ILE A 347 4.67 24.52 -8.32
CA ILE A 347 3.80 23.43 -7.87
C ILE A 347 4.66 22.20 -7.64
N ARG A 348 4.47 21.58 -6.48
CA ARG A 348 5.18 20.37 -6.08
C ARG A 348 4.18 19.38 -5.50
N ARG A 349 4.56 18.12 -5.45
CA ARG A 349 3.80 17.05 -4.81
C ARG A 349 4.63 16.45 -3.69
N ALA A 350 4.02 16.27 -2.52
CA ALA A 350 4.59 15.47 -1.43
C ALA A 350 4.74 14.01 -1.89
N GLU A 351 5.91 13.46 -1.65
CA GLU A 351 6.22 12.05 -1.93
C GLU A 351 5.15 11.15 -1.28
N SER A 352 4.69 10.12 -1.99
CA SER A 352 3.83 9.08 -1.40
C SER A 352 4.59 8.35 -0.28
N LEU A 353 3.89 7.70 0.65
CA LEU A 353 4.54 7.06 1.81
C LEU A 353 5.47 5.91 1.37
N ASN A 354 5.10 5.18 0.31
CA ASN A 354 5.95 4.23 -0.42
C ASN A 354 6.76 3.33 0.54
N GLY A 355 8.09 3.32 0.40
CA GLY A 355 9.01 2.53 1.21
C GLY A 355 9.54 3.24 2.46
N ASN A 356 8.87 4.30 2.95
CA ASN A 356 9.30 4.98 4.17
C ASN A 356 9.32 3.95 5.34
N PRO A 357 10.48 3.69 5.98
CA PRO A 357 10.58 2.71 7.06
C PRO A 357 9.67 3.03 8.25
N LEU A 358 9.38 4.31 8.50
CA LEU A 358 8.45 4.74 9.54
C LEU A 358 7.01 4.30 9.22
N PHE A 359 6.67 4.20 7.94
CA PHE A 359 5.36 3.71 7.51
C PHE A 359 5.22 2.20 7.74
N SER A 360 6.23 1.39 7.41
CA SER A 360 6.25 -0.03 7.81
C SER A 360 6.14 -0.22 9.33
N LYS A 361 6.77 0.67 10.11
CA LYS A 361 6.59 0.71 11.57
C LYS A 361 5.16 1.06 11.97
N ALA A 362 4.50 1.99 11.30
CA ALA A 362 3.09 2.32 11.52
C ALA A 362 2.18 1.09 11.30
N LEU A 363 2.41 0.34 10.22
CA LEU A 363 1.66 -0.87 9.93
C LEU A 363 1.86 -1.95 11.01
N ALA A 364 3.09 -2.17 11.45
CA ALA A 364 3.40 -3.12 12.51
C ALA A 364 2.78 -2.70 13.86
N ASP A 365 2.84 -1.40 14.18
CA ASP A 365 2.23 -0.83 15.39
C ASP A 365 0.71 -0.99 15.42
N LEU A 366 0.04 -0.75 14.29
CA LEU A 366 -1.40 -0.99 14.13
C LEU A 366 -1.77 -2.45 14.38
N VAL A 367 -1.06 -3.38 13.73
CA VAL A 367 -1.33 -4.82 13.87
C VAL A 367 -1.01 -5.31 15.29
N CYS A 368 0.08 -4.85 15.89
CA CYS A 368 0.42 -5.21 17.27
C CYS A 368 -0.64 -4.70 18.26
N SER A 369 -1.07 -3.45 18.12
CA SER A 369 -2.13 -2.86 18.95
C SER A 369 -3.46 -3.61 18.80
N HIS A 370 -3.81 -4.00 17.57
CA HIS A 370 -5.01 -4.78 17.26
C HIS A 370 -4.99 -6.17 17.90
N ILE A 371 -3.84 -6.87 17.85
CA ILE A 371 -3.68 -8.16 18.51
C ILE A 371 -3.85 -8.01 20.04
N GLN A 372 -3.26 -6.97 20.62
CA GLN A 372 -3.33 -6.71 22.07
C GLN A 372 -4.73 -6.31 22.54
N SER A 373 -5.48 -5.56 21.74
CA SER A 373 -6.82 -5.09 22.13
C SER A 373 -7.86 -6.21 22.15
N ASN A 374 -7.60 -7.33 21.45
CA ASN A 374 -8.59 -8.39 21.20
C ASN A 374 -9.91 -7.86 20.62
N GLU A 375 -9.87 -6.74 19.89
CA GLU A 375 -11.02 -6.26 19.13
C GLU A 375 -11.14 -7.03 17.82
N VAL A 376 -12.38 -7.35 17.43
CA VAL A 376 -12.63 -8.05 16.16
C VAL A 376 -12.69 -7.06 15.00
N CYS A 377 -13.20 -5.85 15.25
CA CYS A 377 -13.29 -4.75 14.30
C CYS A 377 -13.50 -3.43 15.05
N SER A 378 -13.38 -2.29 14.38
CA SER A 378 -13.70 -1.01 14.99
C SER A 378 -15.18 -0.91 15.39
N ARG A 379 -15.47 -0.06 16.38
CA ARG A 379 -16.86 0.30 16.74
C ARG A 379 -17.64 0.87 15.56
N GLN A 380 -16.98 1.63 14.68
CA GLN A 380 -17.63 2.23 13.53
C GLN A 380 -18.09 1.19 12.49
N LEU A 381 -17.40 0.06 12.35
CA LEU A 381 -17.86 -1.01 11.46
C LEU A 381 -19.22 -1.60 11.88
N THR A 382 -19.57 -1.48 13.17
CA THR A 382 -20.87 -1.98 13.67
C THR A 382 -22.06 -1.15 13.18
N LEU A 383 -21.80 0.04 12.63
CA LEU A 383 -22.78 0.98 12.09
C LEU A 383 -22.65 1.06 10.56
N CYS A 384 -23.64 0.51 9.85
CA CYS A 384 -23.75 0.74 8.40
C CYS A 384 -24.14 2.20 8.12
N CYS A 385 -23.89 2.66 6.88
CA CYS A 385 -24.40 3.95 6.42
C CYS A 385 -25.91 4.08 6.72
N PRO A 386 -26.40 5.24 7.21
CA PRO A 386 -27.81 5.46 7.54
C PRO A 386 -28.78 5.11 6.41
N LEU A 387 -28.39 5.34 5.15
CA LEU A 387 -29.19 5.03 3.96
C LEU A 387 -28.56 3.89 3.13
N CYS A 388 -27.95 2.90 3.79
CA CYS A 388 -27.36 1.74 3.14
C CYS A 388 -28.43 0.89 2.43
N VAL A 389 -28.31 0.75 1.10
CA VAL A 389 -29.19 -0.10 0.27
C VAL A 389 -28.56 -1.43 -0.12
N ASN A 390 -27.29 -1.67 0.24
CA ASN A 390 -26.60 -2.92 -0.06
C ASN A 390 -26.80 -3.92 1.10
N PRO A 391 -27.53 -5.03 0.91
CA PRO A 391 -27.78 -6.00 1.98
C PRO A 391 -26.49 -6.67 2.48
N VAL A 392 -25.47 -6.78 1.62
CA VAL A 392 -24.20 -7.47 1.93
C VAL A 392 -23.39 -6.73 3.00
N CYS A 393 -23.56 -5.42 3.17
CA CYS A 393 -22.88 -4.67 4.22
C CYS A 393 -23.27 -5.18 5.62
N ARG A 394 -24.55 -5.53 5.83
CA ARG A 394 -25.02 -6.06 7.12
C ARG A 394 -24.49 -7.46 7.38
N GLU A 395 -24.50 -8.31 6.35
CA GLU A 395 -24.00 -9.68 6.45
C GLU A 395 -22.49 -9.70 6.71
N THR A 396 -21.73 -8.83 6.04
CA THR A 396 -20.29 -8.68 6.26
C THR A 396 -19.99 -8.21 7.68
N LYS A 397 -20.75 -7.23 8.19
CA LYS A 397 -20.66 -6.84 9.61
C LYS A 397 -20.87 -8.05 10.53
N ALA A 398 -21.97 -8.78 10.35
CA ALA A 398 -22.30 -9.94 11.17
C ALA A 398 -21.23 -11.04 11.08
N PHE A 399 -20.69 -11.30 9.88
CA PHE A 399 -19.64 -12.28 9.64
C PHE A 399 -18.42 -12.03 10.52
N PHE A 400 -17.99 -10.77 10.61
CA PHE A 400 -16.84 -10.42 11.45
C PHE A 400 -17.20 -10.27 12.92
N THR A 401 -18.28 -9.58 13.30
CA THR A 401 -18.61 -9.40 14.73
C THR A 401 -18.91 -10.71 15.48
N ASN A 402 -19.24 -11.78 14.76
CA ASN A 402 -19.50 -13.10 15.33
C ASN A 402 -18.26 -14.02 15.39
N GLN A 403 -17.08 -13.54 14.99
CA GLN A 403 -15.84 -14.31 15.12
C GLN A 403 -15.44 -14.46 16.59
N GLN A 404 -14.95 -15.64 16.97
CA GLN A 404 -14.35 -15.89 18.28
C GLN A 404 -12.83 -15.78 18.15
N LEU A 405 -12.21 -14.82 18.85
CA LEU A 405 -10.77 -14.53 18.77
C LEU A 405 -9.86 -15.52 19.48
#